data_AF-A0A526YE12-F1
#
_entry.id   AF-A0A526YE12-F1
#
_cell.length_a   1.000
_cell.length_b   1.000
_cell.length_c   1.000
_cell.angle_alpha   90.00
_cell.angle_beta   90.00
_cell.angle_gamma   90.00
#
_symmetry.space_group_name_H-M   'P 1'
#
loop_
_entity.id
_entity.type
_entity.pdbx_description
1 polymer ?
#
loop_
_entity_poly.entity_id
_entity_poly.type
_entity_poly.pdbx_seq_one_letter_code
_entity_poly.pdbx_strand_id
1 'polypeptide(L)' 'LLDSKRIGRVHGAKANSYTAGVICAKVARYADRVHHPDRLLKPLIRAGAKGEGLWKEASWDAALDLVAEKFIAAEA' A
#
# COMPACT_ATOMS: atom_id res chain seq x y z
N LEU A 1 -11.28 20.65 -2.96
CA LEU A 1 -12.54 20.10 -2.42
C LEU A 1 -12.30 18.62 -2.11
N LEU A 2 -12.82 18.10 -1.00
CA LEU A 2 -12.75 16.67 -0.69
C LEU A 2 -13.85 15.94 -1.48
N ASP A 3 -13.52 14.78 -2.04
CA ASP A 3 -14.45 13.89 -2.73
C ASP A 3 -14.51 12.52 -2.04
N SER A 4 -15.32 11.59 -2.57
CA SER A 4 -15.46 10.24 -2.01
C SER A 4 -14.19 9.39 -2.12
N LYS A 5 -13.17 9.82 -2.86
CA LYS A 5 -11.91 9.10 -3.08
C LYS A 5 -10.73 9.75 -2.36
N ARG A 6 -10.89 10.93 -1.76
CA ARG A 6 -9.79 11.68 -1.15
C ARG A 6 -9.97 11.90 0.35
N ILE A 7 -9.15 11.17 1.12
CA ILE A 7 -8.94 11.42 2.55
C ILE A 7 -8.36 12.83 2.76
N GLY A 8 -9.02 13.63 3.59
CA GLY A 8 -8.57 14.94 4.04
C GLY A 8 -7.69 14.88 5.28
N ARG A 9 -7.76 15.91 6.14
CA ARG A 9 -7.04 15.91 7.42
C ARG A 9 -7.59 14.83 8.35
N VAL A 10 -6.71 14.05 8.96
CA VAL A 10 -7.06 13.01 9.92
C VAL A 10 -6.89 13.55 11.35
N HIS A 11 -7.88 13.33 12.20
CA HIS A 11 -7.89 13.73 13.61
C HIS A 11 -8.50 12.64 14.49
N GLY A 12 -8.08 12.56 15.75
CA GLY A 12 -8.65 11.61 16.70
C GLY A 12 -10.10 11.95 17.04
N ALA A 13 -10.86 10.91 17.38
CA ALA A 13 -12.24 11.08 17.83
C ALA A 13 -12.25 11.70 19.23
N LYS A 14 -12.91 12.87 19.38
CA LYS A 14 -13.10 13.54 20.68
C LYS A 14 -13.90 12.70 21.68
N ALA A 15 -14.76 11.81 21.19
CA ALA A 15 -15.56 10.90 22.00
C ALA A 15 -14.74 9.77 22.65
N ASN A 16 -13.48 9.56 22.21
CA ASN A 16 -12.60 8.61 22.87
C ASN A 16 -12.10 9.22 24.19
N SER A 17 -12.63 8.73 25.32
CA SER A 17 -12.31 9.25 26.66
C SER A 17 -10.84 9.06 27.05
N TYR A 18 -10.17 8.03 26.52
CA TYR A 18 -8.79 7.72 26.84
C TYR A 18 -7.81 8.65 26.13
N THR A 19 -8.01 8.90 24.83
CA THR A 19 -7.08 9.73 24.05
C THR A 19 -7.52 11.17 23.87
N ALA A 20 -8.78 11.50 24.21
CA ALA A 20 -9.37 12.84 24.11
C ALA A 20 -9.16 13.50 22.73
N GLY A 21 -9.19 12.71 21.65
CA GLY A 21 -8.96 13.19 20.28
C GLY A 21 -7.50 13.35 19.87
N VAL A 22 -6.53 13.03 20.74
CA VAL A 22 -5.12 13.00 20.39
C VAL A 22 -4.79 11.75 19.58
N ILE A 23 -4.13 11.96 18.45
CA ILE A 23 -3.47 10.91 17.66
C ILE A 23 -2.03 11.33 17.41
N CYS A 24 -1.13 10.38 17.34
CA CYS A 24 0.28 10.69 17.09
C CYS A 24 0.49 11.26 15.68
N ALA A 25 1.61 11.98 15.50
CA ALA A 25 1.99 12.61 14.24
C ALA A 25 2.02 11.64 13.05
N LYS A 26 2.28 10.35 13.28
CA LYS A 26 2.28 9.33 12.23
C LYS A 26 0.90 9.12 11.64
N VAL A 27 -0.13 9.01 12.49
CA VAL A 27 -1.51 8.71 12.08
C VAL A 27 -2.18 9.95 11.50
N ALA A 28 -1.90 11.13 12.05
CA ALA A 28 -2.39 12.40 11.52
C ALA A 28 -2.02 12.64 10.04
N ARG A 29 -0.97 11.96 9.55
CA ARG A 29 -0.44 12.05 8.20
C ARG A 29 -0.77 10.84 7.31
N TYR A 30 -1.77 10.03 7.65
CA TYR A 30 -2.15 8.88 6.82
C TYR A 30 -2.66 9.26 5.43
N ALA A 31 -3.28 10.44 5.28
CA ALA A 31 -3.64 10.96 3.97
C ALA A 31 -2.43 11.07 3.03
N ASP A 32 -1.27 11.52 3.54
CA ASP A 32 -0.02 11.60 2.76
C ASP A 32 0.42 10.24 2.24
N ARG A 33 0.22 9.16 3.02
CA ARG A 33 0.61 7.78 2.65
C ARG A 33 -0.35 7.18 1.64
N VAL A 34 -1.66 7.37 1.85
CA VAL A 34 -2.70 6.80 0.98
C VAL A 34 -2.67 7.44 -0.41
N HIS A 35 -2.35 8.74 -0.48
CA HIS A 35 -2.30 9.52 -1.72
C HIS A 35 -0.86 9.77 -2.21
N HIS A 36 0.12 9.06 -1.67
CA HIS A 36 1.52 9.22 -2.07
C HIS A 36 1.69 8.87 -3.56
N PRO A 37 2.47 9.66 -4.34
CA PRO A 37 2.71 9.34 -5.75
C PRO A 37 3.37 7.96 -5.92
N ASP A 38 4.25 7.57 -5.00
CA ASP A 38 4.98 6.29 -5.07
C ASP A 38 4.22 5.13 -4.42
N ARG A 39 2.92 5.29 -4.12
CA ARG A 39 2.14 4.19 -3.54
C ARG A 39 2.05 3.03 -4.55
N LEU A 40 2.33 1.82 -4.09
CA LEU A 40 2.15 0.61 -4.89
C LEU A 40 0.65 0.32 -5.06
N LEU A 41 0.14 0.53 -6.28
CA LEU A 41 -1.28 0.38 -6.61
C LEU A 41 -1.58 -0.83 -7.50
N LYS A 42 -0.55 -1.45 -8.07
CA LYS A 42 -0.68 -2.55 -9.03
C LYS A 42 0.36 -3.64 -8.74
N PRO A 43 0.09 -4.90 -9.11
CA PRO A 43 1.09 -5.94 -9.09
C PRO A 43 2.28 -5.59 -10.01
N LEU A 44 3.49 -5.84 -9.51
CA LEU A 44 4.74 -5.58 -10.22
C LEU A 44 5.61 -6.84 -10.19
N ILE A 45 6.16 -7.21 -11.34
CA ILE A 45 7.13 -8.30 -11.47
C ILE A 45 8.50 -7.69 -11.77
N ARG A 46 9.53 -8.17 -11.06
CA ARG A 46 10.91 -7.68 -11.21
C ARG A 46 11.40 -7.93 -12.63
N ALA A 47 11.88 -6.88 -13.31
CA ALA A 47 12.37 -6.92 -14.68
C ALA A 47 13.91 -6.88 -14.80
N GLY A 48 14.61 -6.47 -13.74
CA GLY A 48 16.08 -6.41 -13.67
C GLY A 48 16.66 -7.24 -12.53
N ALA A 49 17.92 -7.02 -12.15
CA ALA A 49 18.54 -7.67 -10.99
C ALA A 49 17.87 -7.22 -9.67
N LYS A 50 18.02 -8.02 -8.61
CA LYS A 50 17.43 -7.71 -7.31
C LYS A 50 18.07 -6.44 -6.75
N GLY A 51 17.26 -5.42 -6.48
CA GLY A 51 17.72 -4.13 -5.96
C GLY A 51 17.82 -3.01 -7.00
N GLU A 52 17.71 -3.30 -8.29
CA GLU A 52 17.79 -2.26 -9.35
C GLU A 52 16.53 -1.39 -9.45
N GLY A 53 15.43 -1.77 -8.80
CA GLY A 53 14.16 -1.04 -8.88
C GLY A 53 13.47 -1.12 -10.24
N LEU A 54 13.89 -2.03 -11.11
CA LEU A 54 13.27 -2.26 -12.42
C LEU A 54 12.08 -3.22 -12.29
N TRP A 55 10.88 -2.72 -12.62
CA TRP A 55 9.61 -3.41 -12.47
C TRP A 55 8.76 -3.31 -13.74
N LYS A 56 8.01 -4.37 -14.02
CA LYS A 56 6.97 -4.41 -15.06
C LYS A 56 5.62 -4.63 -14.40
N GLU A 57 4.60 -3.87 -14.82
CA GLU A 57 3.22 -4.09 -14.36
C GLU A 57 2.69 -5.46 -14.80
N ALA A 58 1.89 -6.09 -13.94
CA ALA A 58 1.22 -7.34 -14.21
C ALA A 58 -0.27 -7.28 -13.79
N SER A 59 -1.09 -8.18 -14.35
CA SER A 59 -2.41 -8.45 -13.80
C SER A 59 -2.27 -9.19 -12.46
N TRP A 60 -3.35 -9.21 -11.68
CA TRP A 60 -3.39 -9.99 -10.45
C TRP A 60 -3.24 -11.48 -10.72
N ASP A 61 -3.94 -12.02 -11.72
CA ASP A 61 -3.85 -13.43 -12.10
C ASP A 61 -2.40 -13.80 -12.45
N ALA A 62 -1.75 -13.06 -13.35
CA ALA A 62 -0.37 -13.34 -13.75
C ALA A 62 0.63 -13.25 -12.59
N ALA A 63 0.42 -12.31 -11.65
CA ALA A 63 1.28 -12.17 -10.48
C ALA A 63 1.10 -13.33 -9.48
N LEU A 64 -0.14 -13.77 -9.26
CA LEU A 64 -0.47 -14.86 -8.35
C LEU A 64 -0.08 -16.22 -8.93
N ASP A 65 -0.34 -16.45 -10.22
CA ASP A 65 0.07 -17.66 -10.94
C ASP A 65 1.58 -17.85 -10.87
N LEU A 66 2.35 -16.78 -11.13
CA LEU A 66 3.81 -16.82 -11.01
C LEU A 66 4.26 -17.25 -9.61
N VAL A 67 3.62 -16.74 -8.55
CA VAL A 67 3.97 -17.12 -7.17
C VAL A 67 3.62 -18.59 -6.91
N ALA A 68 2.44 -19.04 -7.33
CA ALA A 68 1.99 -20.42 -7.15
C ALA A 68 2.91 -21.41 -7.89
N GLU A 69 3.26 -21.13 -9.14
CA GLU A 69 4.20 -21.95 -9.93
C GLU A 69 5.56 -22.07 -9.24
N LYS A 70 6.06 -20.98 -8.64
CA LYS A 70 7.34 -21.01 -7.91
C LYS A 70 7.27 -21.83 -6.63
N PHE A 71 6.13 -21.87 -5.94
CA PHE A 71 5.95 -22.75 -4.80
C PHE A 71 5.95 -24.22 -5.22
N ILE A 72 5.17 -24.58 -6.24
CA ILE A 72 5.12 -25.96 -6.76
C ILE A 72 6.51 -26.43 -7.20
N ALA A 73 7.25 -25.59 -7.94
CA ALA A 73 8.59 -25.92 -8.39
C ALA A 73 9.63 -26.04 -7.26
N ALA A 74 9.40 -25.42 -6.11
CA ALA A 74 10.29 -25.52 -4.95
C ALA A 74 10.00 -26.76 -4.09
N GLU A 75 8.81 -27.35 -4.22
CA GLU A 75 8.42 -28.59 -3.54
C GLU A 75 8.73 -29.86 -4.35
N ALA A 76 8.93 -29.71 -5.67
CA ALA A 76 9.35 -30.79 -6.57
C ALA A 76 10.84 -31.13 -6.42
#